data_AF-A0A7X7FRP1-F1
#
_entry.id   AF-A0A7X7FRP1-F1
#
_cell.length_a   1.000
_cell.length_b   1.000
_cell.length_c   1.000
_cell.angle_alpha   90.00
_cell.angle_beta   90.00
_cell.angle_gamma   90.00
#
_symmetry.space_group_name_H-M   'P 1'
#
loop_
_entity.id
_entity.type
_entity.pdbx_description
1 polymer ?
#
loop_
_entity_poly.entity_id
_entity_poly.type
_entity_poly.pdbx_seq_one_letter_code
_entity_poly.pdbx_strand_id
1 'polypeptide(L)'
;AALSAYSNEQIRRQSLQEAVQTSRHAAELSTELYVRGLGAFLNVLEAQRSLYVSEEALVQSDTAIVTNLIALYKALGGGWEG
;
A
#
# COMPACT_ATOMS: atom_id res chain seq x y z
N ALA A 1 -18.79 12.65 1.39
CA ALA A 1 -19.07 12.68 -0.07
C ALA A 1 -17.94 11.97 -0.83
N ALA A 2 -18.20 11.44 -2.03
CA ALA A 2 -17.25 10.64 -2.81
C ALA A 2 -15.89 11.33 -3.04
N LEU A 3 -15.88 12.66 -3.17
CA LEU A 3 -14.64 13.47 -3.26
C LEU A 3 -13.75 13.34 -2.01
N SER A 4 -14.35 13.38 -0.82
CA SER A 4 -13.60 13.24 0.44
C SER A 4 -13.07 11.81 0.62
N ALA A 5 -13.81 10.79 0.18
CA ALA A 5 -13.33 9.41 0.19
C ALA A 5 -12.13 9.23 -0.75
N TYR A 6 -12.20 9.76 -1.96
CA TYR A 6 -11.07 9.77 -2.91
C TYR A 6 -9.85 10.51 -2.34
N SER A 7 -10.04 11.71 -1.79
CA SER A 7 -8.96 12.52 -1.20
C SER A 7 -8.29 11.81 -0.02
N ASN A 8 -9.08 11.20 0.88
CA ASN A 8 -8.53 10.46 2.01
C ASN A 8 -7.76 9.21 1.56
N GLU A 9 -8.25 8.53 0.52
CA GLU A 9 -7.57 7.34 0.00
C GLU A 9 -6.26 7.69 -0.71
N GLN A 10 -6.15 8.86 -1.37
CA GLN A 10 -4.88 9.36 -1.91
C GLN A 10 -3.83 9.58 -0.81
N ILE A 11 -4.23 10.16 0.32
CA ILE A 11 -3.33 10.35 1.48
C ILE A 11 -2.91 8.98 2.03
N ARG A 12 -3.85 8.06 2.22
CA ARG A 12 -3.57 6.71 2.69
C ARG A 12 -2.60 5.98 1.75
N ARG A 13 -2.81 6.06 0.44
CA ARG A 13 -1.92 5.48 -0.57
C ARG A 13 -0.50 5.99 -0.42
N GLN A 14 -0.31 7.30 -0.23
CA GLN A 14 1.02 7.87 -0.03
C GLN A 14 1.71 7.28 1.21
N SER A 15 1.00 7.20 2.35
CA SER A 15 1.55 6.56 3.56
C SER A 15 1.88 5.07 3.35
N LEU A 16 1.09 4.36 2.54
CA LEU A 16 1.34 2.97 2.20
C LEU A 16 2.56 2.81 1.28
N GLN A 17 2.78 3.74 0.35
CA GLN A 17 4.02 3.77 -0.45
C GLN A 17 5.25 3.92 0.44
N GLU A 18 5.20 4.82 1.43
CA GLU A 18 6.27 4.98 2.42
C GLU A 18 6.48 3.69 3.23
N ALA A 19 5.39 3.05 3.70
CA ALA A 19 5.46 1.79 4.44
C ALA A 19 6.09 0.65 3.62
N VAL A 20 5.79 0.57 2.31
CA VAL A 20 6.43 -0.39 1.40
C VAL A 20 7.93 -0.11 1.29
N GLN A 21 8.34 1.15 1.15
CA GLN A 21 9.77 1.49 1.08
C GLN A 21 10.50 1.12 2.38
N THR A 22 9.93 1.45 3.54
CA THR A 22 10.53 1.12 4.84
C THR A 22 10.62 -0.40 5.04
N SER A 23 9.54 -1.13 4.77
CA SER A 23 9.55 -2.60 4.90
C SER A 23 10.51 -3.26 3.91
N ARG A 24 10.67 -2.71 2.70
CA ARG A 24 11.64 -3.20 1.71
C ARG A 24 13.06 -3.04 2.23
N HIS A 25 13.39 -1.87 2.75
CA HIS A 25 14.70 -1.63 3.35
C HIS A 25 14.99 -2.55 4.54
N ALA A 26 13.99 -2.83 5.38
CA ALA A 26 14.12 -3.79 6.47
C ALA A 26 14.36 -5.24 5.97
N ALA A 27 13.69 -5.65 4.88
CA ALA A 27 13.92 -6.95 4.25
C ALA A 27 15.33 -7.06 3.65
N GLU A 28 15.83 -6.00 3.01
CA GLU A 28 17.19 -5.93 2.49
C GLU A 28 18.23 -6.01 3.61
N LEU A 29 18.08 -5.20 4.66
CA LEU A 29 18.99 -5.18 5.80
C LEU A 29 19.02 -6.51 6.56
N SER A 30 17.85 -7.11 6.83
CA SER A 30 17.77 -8.41 7.49
C SER A 30 18.44 -9.52 6.67
N THR A 31 18.29 -9.46 5.35
CA THR A 31 18.97 -10.38 4.42
C THR A 31 20.49 -10.19 4.49
N GLU A 32 20.98 -8.95 4.48
CA GLU A 32 22.40 -8.66 4.60
C GLU A 32 22.99 -9.16 5.93
N LEU A 33 22.30 -8.91 7.04
CA LEU A 33 22.72 -9.40 8.36
C LEU A 33 22.77 -10.92 8.41
N TYR A 34 21.76 -11.60 7.85
CA TYR A 34 21.74 -13.06 7.77
C TYR A 34 22.92 -13.61 6.95
N VAL A 35 23.19 -13.06 5.77
CA VAL A 35 24.30 -13.49 4.89
C VAL A 35 25.66 -13.26 5.56
N ARG A 36 25.79 -12.21 6.38
CA ARG A 36 26.99 -11.92 7.18
C ARG A 36 27.09 -12.75 8.48
N GLY A 37 26.11 -13.60 8.78
CA GLY A 37 26.06 -14.38 10.02
C GLY A 37 25.73 -13.56 11.27
N LEU A 38 25.22 -12.34 11.10
CA LEU A 38 24.90 -11.38 12.15
C LEU A 38 23.41 -11.39 12.54
N GLY A 39 22.59 -12.23 11.91
CA GLY A 39 21.15 -12.33 12.16
C GLY A 39 20.59 -13.72 11.85
N ALA A 40 19.43 -14.03 12.43
CA ALA A 40 18.74 -15.29 12.16
C ALA A 40 17.94 -15.22 10.85
N PHE A 41 17.84 -16.34 10.13
CA PHE A 41 17.00 -16.43 8.93
C PHE A 41 15.53 -16.08 9.21
N LEU A 42 15.04 -16.34 10.43
CA LEU A 42 13.68 -15.98 10.83
C LEU A 42 13.41 -14.47 10.73
N ASN A 43 14.41 -13.62 11.00
CA ASN A 43 14.28 -12.17 10.86
C ASN A 43 14.07 -11.76 9.40
N VAL A 44 14.68 -12.50 8.45
CA VAL A 44 14.48 -12.30 7.01
C VAL A 44 13.03 -12.61 6.64
N LEU A 45 12.52 -13.75 7.10
CA LEU A 45 11.14 -14.17 6.83
C LEU A 45 10.12 -13.19 7.42
N GLU A 46 10.37 -12.68 8.63
CA GLU A 46 9.51 -11.69 9.26
C GLU A 46 9.51 -10.36 8.50
N ALA A 47 10.68 -9.86 8.10
CA ALA A 47 10.80 -8.63 7.33
C ALA A 47 10.17 -8.76 5.93
N GLN A 48 10.37 -9.89 5.25
CA GLN A 48 9.71 -10.18 3.97
C GLN A 48 8.19 -10.27 4.12
N ARG A 49 7.68 -10.88 5.20
CA ARG A 49 6.25 -10.91 5.49
C ARG A 49 5.69 -9.50 5.72
N SER A 50 6.40 -8.65 6.46
CA SER A 50 6.01 -7.24 6.67
C SER A 50 5.98 -6.46 5.35
N LEU A 51 6.98 -6.67 4.47
CA LEU A 51 6.99 -6.10 3.12
C LEU A 51 5.76 -6.54 2.33
N TYR A 52 5.48 -7.85 2.29
CA TYR A 52 4.32 -8.37 1.57
C TYR A 52 3.00 -7.77 2.06
N VAL A 53 2.79 -7.69 3.38
CA VAL A 53 1.60 -7.06 3.97
C VAL A 53 1.48 -5.58 3.57
N SER A 54 2.59 -4.85 3.54
CA SER A 54 2.61 -3.44 3.12
C SER A 54 2.28 -3.28 1.63
N GLU A 55 2.83 -4.16 0.78
CA GLU A 55 2.56 -4.17 -0.66
C GLU A 55 1.11 -4.52 -0.96
N GLU A 56 0.55 -5.52 -0.26
CA GLU A 56 -0.86 -5.90 -0.37
C GLU A 56 -1.77 -4.73 0.01
N ALA A 57 -1.48 -4.04 1.13
CA ALA A 57 -2.25 -2.89 1.55
C ALA A 57 -2.20 -1.74 0.52
N LEU A 58 -1.05 -1.50 -0.11
CA LEU A 58 -0.91 -0.52 -1.19
C LEU A 58 -1.78 -0.88 -2.40
N VAL A 59 -1.77 -2.14 -2.84
CA VAL A 59 -2.59 -2.63 -3.96
C VAL A 59 -4.09 -2.49 -3.66
N GLN A 60 -4.50 -2.78 -2.43
CA GLN A 60 -5.88 -2.56 -1.99
C GLN A 60 -6.25 -1.07 -2.02
N SER A 61 -5.33 -0.19 -1.65
CA SER A 61 -5.53 1.27 -1.70
C SER A 61 -5.63 1.81 -3.14
N ASP A 62 -4.81 1.30 -4.05
CA ASP A 62 -4.91 1.59 -5.49
C ASP A 62 -6.31 1.23 -6.03
N THR A 63 -6.81 0.05 -5.64
CA THR A 63 -8.16 -0.41 -6.01
C THR A 63 -9.25 0.51 -5.44
N ALA A 64 -9.09 0.96 -4.19
CA ALA A 64 -10.03 1.86 -3.53
C ALA A 64 -10.05 3.25 -4.20
N ILE A 65 -8.91 3.79 -4.63
CA ILE A 65 -8.82 5.04 -5.39
C ILE A 65 -9.64 4.96 -6.68
N VAL A 66 -9.48 3.89 -7.46
CA VAL A 66 -10.22 3.71 -8.72
C VAL A 66 -11.72 3.62 -8.44
N THR A 67 -12.12 2.86 -7.43
CA THR A 67 -13.52 2.71 -7.04
C THR A 67 -14.14 4.04 -6.59
N ASN A 68 -13.41 4.81 -5.78
CA ASN A 68 -13.84 6.13 -5.31
C ASN A 68 -13.94 7.13 -6.47
N LEU A 69 -13.03 7.06 -7.45
CA LEU A 69 -13.08 7.89 -8.65
C LEU A 69 -14.30 7.58 -9.51
N ILE A 70 -14.64 6.30 -9.71
CA ILE A 70 -15.88 5.88 -10.40
C ILE A 70 -17.11 6.45 -9.67
N ALA A 71 -17.15 6.35 -8.34
CA ALA A 71 -18.27 6.89 -7.54
C ALA A 71 -18.36 8.42 -7.65
N LEU A 72 -17.23 9.12 -7.69
CA LEU A 72 -17.17 10.57 -7.91
C LEU A 72 -17.74 10.96 -9.28
N TYR A 73 -17.32 10.27 -10.35
CA TYR A 73 -17.87 10.50 -11.70
C TYR A 73 -19.38 10.27 -11.77
N LYS A 74 -19.89 9.21 -11.14
CA LYS A 74 -21.34 8.96 -11.06
C LYS A 74 -22.07 10.09 -10.33
N ALA A 75 -21.52 10.57 -9.21
CA ALA A 75 -22.12 11.64 -8.41
C ALA A 75 -22.08 13.03 -9.08
N LEU A 76 -21.09 13.30 -9.93
CA LEU A 76 -20.93 14.58 -10.64
C LEU A 76 -21.77 14.71 -11.91
N GLY A 77 -22.63 13.74 -12.20
CA GLY A 77 -23.52 13.79 -13.36
C GLY A 77 -23.16 12.83 -14.47
N GLY A 78 -22.41 11.76 -14.22
CA GLY A 78 -22.33 10.60 -15.13
C GLY A 78 -23.61 9.74 -15.17
N GLY A 79 -24.67 10.14 -14.47
CA GLY A 79 -26.03 9.63 -14.62
C GLY A 79 -26.80 10.34 -15.74
N TRP A 80 -26.19 10.53 -16.92
CA TRP A 80 -26.97 10.90 -18.10
C TRP A 80 -27.68 9.65 -18.61
N GLU A 81 -29.02 9.71 -18.58
CA GLU A 81 -30.02 8.70 -18.97
C GLU A 81 -30.47 7.73 -17.86
N GLY A 82 -31.47 8.16 -17.07
CA GLY A 82 -32.41 7.28 -16.36
C GLY A 82 -32.58 7.56 -14.88
#